data_AF-A0A1T2Z2U2-F1
#
_entry.id   AF-A0A1T2Z2U2-F1
#
_cell.length_a   1.000
_cell.length_b   1.000
_cell.length_c   1.000
_cell.angle_alpha   90.00
_cell.angle_beta   90.00
_cell.angle_gamma   90.00
#
_symmetry.space_group_name_H-M   'P 1'
#
loop_
_entity.id
_entity.type
_entity.pdbx_description
1 polymer ?
#
loop_
_entity_poly.entity_id
_entity_poly.type
_entity_poly.pdbx_seq_one_letter_code
_entity_poly.pdbx_strand_id
1 'polypeptide(L)'
;MTSQYLLDLTTAKKIAKTEPFVALVFTRQNLQLHTLLLENQPWFCARDLGRLMGWYLDDRTTRKLDEDQRRTLNLLFHGQPEEMLMISESGAYALLIYHYTPGNRLLRSWLTHEVVPTLRDERQPRTVERPLLSMLDWPEMSLNLLHWQDEGWIRLRDMPYLLVNRTYRRESAKTPWWRKLTQPFRMKQRFH
;
A
#
# COMPACT_ATOMS: atom_id res chain seq x y z
N MET A 1 38.90 -29.75 -7.44
CA MET A 1 38.13 -29.70 -6.19
C MET A 1 37.45 -28.35 -6.08
N THR A 2 36.38 -28.15 -6.86
CA THR A 2 35.74 -26.84 -7.06
C THR A 2 34.27 -27.05 -7.41
N SER A 3 33.55 -27.90 -6.65
CA SER A 3 32.15 -28.21 -6.96
C SER A 3 31.28 -28.47 -5.72
N GLN A 4 31.67 -27.96 -4.55
CA GLN A 4 30.82 -27.95 -3.36
C GLN A 4 30.42 -26.52 -2.96
N TYR A 5 31.32 -25.54 -3.10
CA TYR A 5 31.02 -24.14 -2.79
C TYR A 5 29.93 -23.49 -3.66
N LEU A 6 29.71 -23.95 -4.91
CA LEU A 6 28.70 -23.38 -5.79
C LEU A 6 27.28 -23.92 -5.55
N LEU A 7 27.13 -25.11 -4.95
CA LEU A 7 25.83 -25.69 -4.60
C LEU A 7 25.27 -25.11 -3.29
N ASP A 8 26.15 -24.64 -2.41
CA ASP A 8 25.75 -23.99 -1.16
C ASP A 8 25.19 -22.58 -1.39
N LEU A 9 25.70 -21.84 -2.39
CA LEU A 9 25.20 -20.49 -2.70
C LEU A 9 23.81 -20.51 -3.35
N THR A 10 23.45 -21.57 -4.09
CA THR A 10 22.09 -21.75 -4.62
C THR A 10 21.11 -22.20 -3.55
N THR A 11 21.57 -22.93 -2.53
CA THR A 11 20.76 -23.40 -1.41
C THR A 11 20.57 -22.29 -0.35
N ALA A 12 21.59 -21.44 -0.15
CA ALA A 12 21.56 -20.31 0.78
C ALA A 12 20.67 -19.14 0.31
N LYS A 13 20.25 -19.13 -0.97
CA LYS A 13 19.27 -18.16 -1.49
C LYS A 13 17.81 -18.52 -1.16
N LYS A 14 17.56 -19.60 -0.39
CA LYS A 14 16.22 -20.16 -0.11
C LYS A 14 15.81 -20.10 1.38
N ILE A 15 16.37 -19.20 2.18
CA ILE A 15 15.79 -18.81 3.48
C ILE A 15 16.03 -17.32 3.72
N ALA A 16 15.57 -16.45 2.80
CA ALA A 16 15.19 -15.12 3.24
C ALA A 16 13.93 -15.32 4.09
N LYS A 17 14.07 -15.39 5.41
CA LYS A 17 12.93 -15.28 6.34
C LYS A 17 12.26 -13.95 6.03
N THR A 18 11.25 -14.00 5.17
CA THR A 18 10.41 -12.84 4.87
C THR A 18 9.69 -12.54 6.17
N GLU A 19 9.82 -11.31 6.65
CA GLU A 19 9.13 -10.91 7.88
C GLU A 19 7.64 -11.21 7.74
N PRO A 20 6.99 -11.71 8.81
CA PRO A 20 5.58 -12.04 8.76
C PRO A 20 4.76 -10.78 8.48
N PHE A 21 3.76 -10.89 7.61
CA PHE A 21 2.85 -9.80 7.33
C PHE A 21 1.97 -9.50 8.55
N VAL A 22 1.80 -8.22 8.86
CA VAL A 22 0.84 -7.77 9.89
C VAL A 22 -0.49 -7.48 9.20
N ALA A 23 -1.55 -8.20 9.59
CA ALA A 23 -2.88 -8.03 9.02
C ALA A 23 -3.70 -6.96 9.72
N LEU A 24 -4.51 -6.26 8.94
CA LEU A 24 -5.61 -5.45 9.43
C LEU A 24 -6.79 -6.36 9.80
N VAL A 25 -7.37 -6.15 10.98
CA VAL A 25 -8.42 -7.03 11.51
C VAL A 25 -9.76 -6.31 11.53
N PHE A 26 -10.72 -6.86 10.79
CA PHE A 26 -12.12 -6.44 10.84
C PHE A 26 -12.92 -7.36 11.75
N THR A 27 -13.93 -6.84 12.44
CA THR A 27 -14.78 -7.65 13.34
C THR A 27 -16.24 -7.55 12.94
N ARG A 28 -16.91 -8.70 12.85
CA ARG A 28 -18.35 -8.82 12.58
C ARG A 28 -18.93 -9.96 13.39
N GLN A 29 -19.99 -9.70 14.17
CA GLN A 29 -20.69 -10.72 14.98
C GLN A 29 -19.73 -11.53 15.88
N ASN A 30 -18.78 -10.86 16.53
CA ASN A 30 -17.71 -11.46 17.35
C ASN A 30 -16.74 -12.39 16.59
N LEU A 31 -16.80 -12.41 15.25
CA LEU A 31 -15.84 -13.10 14.41
C LEU A 31 -14.87 -12.07 13.81
N GLN A 32 -13.60 -12.43 13.79
CA GLN A 32 -12.53 -11.61 13.22
C GLN A 32 -12.27 -12.03 11.78
N LEU A 33 -11.85 -11.07 10.96
CA LEU A 33 -11.37 -11.25 9.60
C LEU A 33 -10.03 -10.56 9.45
N HIS A 34 -8.97 -11.36 9.36
CA HIS A 34 -7.63 -10.87 9.04
C HIS A 34 -7.51 -10.60 7.54
N THR A 35 -7.02 -9.41 7.22
CA THR A 35 -6.93 -8.91 5.84
C THR A 35 -5.58 -8.27 5.57
N LEU A 36 -5.17 -8.35 4.30
CA LEU A 36 -3.96 -7.72 3.80
C LEU A 36 -4.25 -7.03 2.48
N LEU A 37 -3.57 -5.90 2.26
CA LEU A 37 -3.53 -5.26 0.96
C LEU A 37 -2.15 -5.45 0.36
N LEU A 38 -2.04 -6.32 -0.65
CA LEU A 38 -0.79 -6.65 -1.32
C LEU A 38 -0.92 -6.31 -2.78
N GLU A 39 0.04 -5.57 -3.34
CA GLU A 39 0.05 -5.23 -4.77
C GLU A 39 -1.27 -4.59 -5.25
N ASN A 40 -1.90 -3.76 -4.40
CA ASN A 40 -3.20 -3.12 -4.65
C ASN A 40 -4.41 -4.08 -4.76
N GLN A 41 -4.23 -5.33 -4.31
CA GLN A 41 -5.28 -6.34 -4.25
C GLN A 41 -5.59 -6.70 -2.78
N PRO A 42 -6.87 -6.71 -2.38
CA PRO A 42 -7.29 -7.23 -1.08
C PRO A 42 -7.15 -8.75 -0.98
N TRP A 43 -6.66 -9.20 0.18
CA TRP A 43 -6.51 -10.60 0.55
C TRP A 43 -7.16 -10.85 1.91
N PHE A 44 -7.86 -11.96 2.03
CA PHE A 44 -8.66 -12.36 3.19
C PHE A 44 -8.19 -13.71 3.72
N CYS A 45 -8.03 -13.85 5.03
CA CYS A 45 -7.71 -15.14 5.63
C CYS A 45 -8.83 -16.16 5.36
N ALA A 46 -8.51 -17.28 4.72
CA ALA A 46 -9.47 -18.32 4.36
C ALA A 46 -10.18 -18.90 5.61
N ARG A 47 -9.42 -19.10 6.69
CA ARG A 47 -9.93 -19.64 7.96
C ARG A 47 -11.02 -18.75 8.55
N ASP A 48 -10.77 -17.44 8.56
CA ASP A 48 -11.71 -16.45 9.08
C ASP A 48 -12.92 -16.27 8.18
N LEU A 49 -12.68 -16.21 6.86
CA LEU A 49 -13.76 -16.12 5.87
C LEU A 49 -14.71 -17.31 5.97
N GLY A 50 -14.19 -18.54 6.12
CA GLY A 50 -15.01 -19.72 6.35
C GLY A 50 -15.87 -19.61 7.61
N ARG A 51 -15.30 -19.18 8.74
CA ARG A 51 -16.05 -18.94 9.98
C ARG A 51 -17.19 -17.93 9.77
N LEU A 52 -16.95 -16.85 9.03
CA LEU A 52 -17.97 -15.86 8.69
C LEU A 52 -19.05 -16.41 7.73
N MET A 53 -18.69 -17.34 6.84
CA MET A 53 -19.65 -18.06 6.00
C MET A 53 -20.41 -19.17 6.75
N GLY A 54 -19.99 -19.50 7.98
CA GLY A 54 -20.59 -20.54 8.81
C GLY A 54 -20.10 -21.96 8.53
N TRP A 55 -18.99 -22.14 7.79
CA TRP A 55 -18.43 -23.46 7.51
C TRP A 55 -16.92 -23.41 7.21
N TYR A 56 -16.22 -24.52 7.39
CA TYR A 56 -14.77 -24.56 7.17
C TYR A 56 -14.44 -24.69 5.68
N LEU A 57 -13.67 -23.74 5.14
CA LEU A 57 -13.14 -23.83 3.78
C LEU A 57 -12.05 -24.91 3.73
N ASP A 58 -12.42 -26.07 3.22
CA ASP A 58 -11.52 -27.20 3.03
C ASP A 58 -10.62 -27.01 1.80
N ASP A 59 -9.51 -27.76 1.76
CA ASP A 59 -8.55 -27.74 0.66
C ASP A 59 -9.21 -28.08 -0.69
N ARG A 60 -10.26 -28.93 -0.69
CA ARG A 60 -11.00 -29.25 -1.91
C ARG A 60 -11.78 -28.06 -2.45
N THR A 61 -12.39 -27.25 -1.59
CA THR A 61 -13.12 -26.05 -2.05
C THR A 61 -12.15 -24.98 -2.52
N THR A 62 -11.07 -24.75 -1.80
CA THR A 62 -10.09 -23.71 -2.17
C THR A 62 -9.31 -24.06 -3.42
N ARG A 63 -9.13 -25.35 -3.75
CA ARG A 63 -8.58 -25.81 -5.05
C ARG A 63 -9.48 -25.53 -6.26
N LYS A 64 -10.76 -25.20 -6.06
CA LYS A 64 -11.64 -24.76 -7.17
C LYS A 64 -11.39 -23.31 -7.57
N LEU A 65 -10.65 -22.57 -6.75
CA LEU A 65 -10.23 -21.20 -7.06
C LEU A 65 -9.01 -21.25 -7.97
N ASP A 66 -8.92 -20.23 -8.83
CA ASP A 66 -7.79 -20.04 -9.72
C ASP A 66 -6.50 -19.77 -8.93
N GLU A 67 -5.33 -19.93 -9.56
CA GLU A 67 -4.03 -19.78 -8.90
C GLU A 67 -3.78 -18.34 -8.42
N ASP A 68 -4.31 -17.34 -9.11
CA ASP A 68 -4.28 -15.93 -8.70
C ASP A 68 -5.22 -15.62 -7.52
N GLN A 69 -6.19 -16.50 -7.26
CA GLN A 69 -7.21 -16.27 -6.25
C GLN A 69 -6.82 -16.77 -4.86
N ARG A 70 -5.75 -17.56 -4.75
CA ARG A 70 -5.30 -18.18 -3.51
C ARG A 70 -3.79 -18.01 -3.34
N ARG A 71 -3.35 -17.67 -2.14
CA ARG A 71 -1.92 -17.49 -1.85
C ARG A 71 -1.63 -17.86 -0.41
N THR A 72 -0.61 -18.69 -0.17
CA THR A 72 -0.14 -18.97 1.19
C THR A 72 0.87 -17.91 1.60
N LEU A 73 0.65 -17.27 2.74
CA LEU A 73 1.49 -16.20 3.26
C LEU A 73 1.81 -16.45 4.73
N ASN A 74 3.01 -16.03 5.17
CA ASN A 74 3.36 -16.00 6.59
C ASN A 74 2.76 -14.74 7.21
N LEU A 75 1.73 -14.90 8.04
CA LEU A 75 1.10 -13.80 8.78
C LEU A 75 1.50 -13.83 10.25
N LEU A 76 1.59 -12.65 10.87
CA LEU A 76 1.68 -12.52 12.31
C LEU A 76 0.27 -12.70 12.91
N PHE A 77 -0.04 -13.91 13.34
CA PHE A 77 -1.34 -14.28 13.88
C PHE A 77 -1.24 -14.49 15.39
N HIS A 78 -2.03 -13.74 16.17
CA HIS A 78 -1.95 -13.75 17.65
C HIS A 78 -0.51 -13.61 18.21
N GLY A 79 0.34 -12.83 17.54
CA GLY A 79 1.72 -12.59 17.94
C GLY A 79 2.72 -13.69 17.53
N GLN A 80 2.29 -14.70 16.79
CA GLN A 80 3.17 -15.75 16.25
C GLN A 80 3.10 -15.80 14.73
N PRO A 81 4.23 -16.00 14.02
CA PRO A 81 4.22 -16.23 12.59
C PRO A 81 3.54 -17.57 12.26
N GLU A 82 2.49 -17.54 11.44
CA GLU A 82 1.76 -18.72 10.98
C GLU A 82 1.57 -18.66 9.46
N GLU A 83 1.76 -19.80 8.78
CA GLU A 83 1.41 -19.91 7.36
C GLU A 83 -0.10 -19.98 7.20
N MET A 84 -0.67 -18.99 6.52
CA MET A 84 -2.10 -18.88 6.31
C MET A 84 -2.43 -18.86 4.82
N LEU A 85 -3.48 -19.60 4.47
CA LEU A 85 -4.10 -19.49 3.17
C LEU A 85 -4.91 -18.20 3.11
N MET A 86 -4.52 -17.33 2.18
CA MET A 86 -5.20 -16.09 1.87
C MET A 86 -5.96 -16.23 0.56
N ILE A 87 -7.14 -15.62 0.50
CA ILE A 87 -8.04 -15.63 -0.64
C ILE A 87 -8.16 -14.19 -1.13
N SER A 88 -7.97 -13.98 -2.42
CA SER A 88 -8.13 -12.68 -3.06
C SER A 88 -9.59 -12.17 -2.99
N GLU A 89 -9.79 -10.90 -3.31
CA GLU A 89 -11.12 -10.31 -3.52
C GLU A 89 -11.98 -11.07 -4.53
N SER A 90 -11.44 -11.40 -5.70
CA SER A 90 -12.18 -12.17 -6.72
C SER A 90 -12.54 -13.57 -6.23
N GLY A 91 -11.61 -14.27 -5.57
CA GLY A 91 -11.85 -15.59 -4.99
C GLY A 91 -12.90 -15.57 -3.88
N ALA A 92 -12.86 -14.57 -3.00
CA ALA A 92 -13.84 -14.42 -1.93
C ALA A 92 -15.26 -14.22 -2.50
N TYR A 93 -15.42 -13.39 -3.52
CA TYR A 93 -16.71 -13.23 -4.18
C TYR A 93 -17.16 -14.49 -4.92
N ALA A 94 -16.25 -15.21 -5.58
CA ALA A 94 -16.56 -16.48 -6.22
C ALA A 94 -17.11 -17.49 -5.20
N LEU A 95 -16.48 -17.63 -4.04
CA LEU A 95 -16.96 -18.51 -2.96
C LEU A 95 -18.35 -18.12 -2.45
N LEU A 96 -18.60 -16.82 -2.25
CA LEU A 96 -19.91 -16.33 -1.78
C LEU A 96 -21.02 -16.55 -2.81
N ILE A 97 -20.69 -16.56 -4.10
CA ILE A 97 -21.62 -16.87 -5.18
C ILE A 97 -21.87 -18.37 -5.27
N TYR A 98 -20.81 -19.20 -5.24
CA TYR A 98 -20.94 -20.65 -5.28
C TYR A 98 -21.72 -21.21 -4.09
N HIS A 99 -21.57 -20.60 -2.92
CA HIS A 99 -22.27 -21.00 -1.69
C HIS A 99 -23.35 -19.97 -1.32
N TYR A 100 -24.35 -19.81 -2.19
CA TYR A 100 -25.37 -18.79 -1.97
C TYR A 100 -26.26 -19.08 -0.74
N THR A 101 -26.18 -18.22 0.26
CA THR A 101 -27.07 -18.22 1.45
C THR A 101 -27.41 -16.78 1.85
N PRO A 102 -28.51 -16.52 2.59
CA PRO A 102 -28.84 -15.18 3.08
C PRO A 102 -27.72 -14.56 3.92
N GLY A 103 -27.01 -15.37 4.73
CA GLY A 103 -25.84 -14.95 5.48
C GLY A 103 -24.70 -14.49 4.57
N ASN A 104 -24.42 -15.25 3.51
CA ASN A 104 -23.37 -14.91 2.54
C ASN A 104 -23.71 -13.69 1.69
N ARG A 105 -24.99 -13.40 1.46
CA ARG A 105 -25.42 -12.14 0.83
C ARG A 105 -25.06 -10.92 1.69
N LEU A 106 -25.31 -11.01 3.00
CA LEU A 106 -24.93 -9.94 3.93
C LEU A 106 -23.42 -9.83 4.09
N LEU A 107 -22.71 -10.98 4.13
CA LEU A 107 -21.25 -11.01 4.16
C LEU A 107 -20.65 -10.36 2.91
N ARG A 108 -21.18 -10.67 1.72
CA ARG A 108 -20.79 -10.01 0.47
C ARG A 108 -20.99 -8.49 0.56
N SER A 109 -22.16 -8.05 1.02
CA SER A 109 -22.45 -6.62 1.19
C SER A 109 -21.45 -5.94 2.12
N TRP A 110 -21.13 -6.58 3.24
CA TRP A 110 -20.16 -6.08 4.20
C TRP A 110 -18.75 -6.00 3.62
N LEU A 111 -18.30 -7.04 2.91
CA LEU A 111 -17.00 -7.01 2.23
C LEU A 111 -16.91 -5.88 1.21
N THR A 112 -17.94 -5.73 0.37
CA THR A 112 -17.95 -4.74 -0.72
C THR A 112 -18.02 -3.31 -0.24
N HIS A 113 -18.84 -3.01 0.77
CA HIS A 113 -19.13 -1.62 1.14
C HIS A 113 -18.33 -1.13 2.35
N GLU A 114 -17.80 -2.03 3.17
CA GLU A 114 -17.05 -1.65 4.37
C GLU A 114 -15.60 -2.10 4.30
N VAL A 115 -15.36 -3.41 4.15
CA VAL A 115 -14.01 -3.98 4.29
C VAL A 115 -13.08 -3.55 3.16
N VAL A 116 -13.45 -3.81 1.91
CA VAL A 116 -12.61 -3.50 0.74
C VAL A 116 -12.32 -1.99 0.63
N PRO A 117 -13.31 -1.09 0.75
CA PRO A 117 -13.04 0.35 0.73
C PRO A 117 -12.11 0.77 1.86
N THR A 118 -12.37 0.34 3.10
CA THR A 118 -11.54 0.70 4.25
C THR A 118 -10.09 0.23 4.07
N LEU A 119 -9.90 -1.00 3.58
CA LEU A 119 -8.58 -1.57 3.34
C LEU A 119 -7.81 -0.79 2.26
N ARG A 120 -8.49 -0.32 1.20
CA ARG A 120 -7.87 0.50 0.15
C ARG A 120 -7.55 1.91 0.67
N ASP A 121 -8.43 2.51 1.46
CA ASP A 121 -8.25 3.82 2.05
C ASP A 121 -7.07 3.86 3.05
N GLU A 122 -6.82 2.77 3.81
CA GLU A 122 -5.69 2.72 4.73
C GLU A 122 -4.32 2.81 4.04
N ARG A 123 -4.24 2.39 2.76
CA ARG A 123 -3.02 2.54 1.97
C ARG A 123 -2.77 3.98 1.55
N GLN A 124 -3.82 4.75 1.30
CA GLN A 124 -3.70 6.16 0.99
C GLN A 124 -3.47 6.91 2.29
N PRO A 125 -2.26 7.45 2.55
CA PRO A 125 -2.16 8.44 3.60
C PRO A 125 -3.14 9.54 3.20
N ARG A 126 -4.08 9.88 4.08
CA ARG A 126 -5.14 10.88 3.83
C ARG A 126 -4.61 12.24 3.35
N THR A 127 -3.30 12.44 3.42
CA THR A 127 -2.51 13.58 2.94
C THR A 127 -2.16 13.55 1.44
N VAL A 128 -2.05 12.40 0.77
CA VAL A 128 -1.43 12.32 -0.58
C VAL A 128 -2.41 12.66 -1.72
N GLU A 129 -3.71 12.43 -1.51
CA GLU A 129 -4.74 12.65 -2.55
C GLU A 129 -5.57 13.91 -2.35
N ARG A 130 -5.39 14.62 -1.23
CA ARG A 130 -6.00 15.93 -1.07
C ARG A 130 -5.07 16.97 -1.70
N PRO A 131 -5.50 17.68 -2.76
CA PRO A 131 -4.73 18.78 -3.28
C PRO A 131 -4.48 19.80 -2.17
N LEU A 132 -3.25 19.86 -1.66
CA LEU A 132 -2.87 20.83 -0.65
C LEU A 132 -2.32 22.07 -1.35
N LEU A 133 -2.98 23.20 -1.14
CA LEU A 133 -2.44 24.48 -1.55
C LEU A 133 -1.47 24.96 -0.47
N SER A 134 -0.19 25.07 -0.82
CA SER A 134 0.83 25.71 -0.01
C SER A 134 1.35 26.97 -0.71
N MET A 135 2.05 27.81 0.04
CA MET A 135 2.69 29.00 -0.48
C MET A 135 4.20 28.86 -0.33
N LEU A 136 4.92 29.07 -1.43
CA LEU A 136 6.36 29.01 -1.48
C LEU A 136 6.91 30.44 -1.45
N ASP A 137 7.49 30.82 -0.32
CA ASP A 137 8.01 32.16 -0.07
C ASP A 137 9.52 32.22 -0.31
N TRP A 138 9.93 33.23 -1.08
CA TRP A 138 11.31 33.60 -1.38
C TRP A 138 11.49 35.09 -1.05
N PRO A 139 12.73 35.58 -0.87
CA PRO A 139 12.97 36.97 -0.45
C PRO A 139 12.28 38.05 -1.31
N GLU A 140 12.03 37.76 -2.59
CA GLU A 140 11.45 38.70 -3.56
C GLU A 140 10.17 38.19 -4.25
N MET A 141 9.64 37.01 -3.87
CA MET A 141 8.47 36.42 -4.54
C MET A 141 7.77 35.37 -3.66
N SER A 142 6.43 35.32 -3.73
CA SER A 142 5.63 34.21 -3.20
C SER A 142 4.87 33.52 -4.32
N LEU A 143 4.80 32.20 -4.29
CA LEU A 143 4.12 31.39 -5.32
C LEU A 143 3.16 30.39 -4.69
N ASN A 144 2.01 30.20 -5.34
CA ASN A 144 1.09 29.13 -4.98
C ASN A 144 1.62 27.79 -5.50
N LEU A 145 1.77 26.81 -4.62
CA LEU A 145 2.21 25.47 -4.92
C LEU A 145 1.09 24.48 -4.59
N LEU A 146 0.66 23.72 -5.59
CA LEU A 146 -0.30 22.65 -5.41
C LEU A 146 0.46 21.35 -5.19
N HIS A 147 0.26 20.69 -4.05
CA HIS A 147 0.80 19.36 -3.83
C HIS A 147 -0.20 18.32 -4.34
N TRP A 148 0.26 17.46 -5.25
CA TRP A 148 -0.50 16.33 -5.80
C TRP A 148 0.43 15.14 -5.99
N GLN A 149 0.10 13.98 -5.42
CA GLN A 149 0.90 12.75 -5.53
C GLN A 149 2.38 12.95 -5.14
N ASP A 150 2.64 13.66 -4.03
CA ASP A 150 3.98 14.02 -3.55
C ASP A 150 4.81 14.91 -4.49
N GLU A 151 4.21 15.45 -5.55
CA GLU A 151 4.82 16.41 -6.46
C GLU A 151 4.27 17.83 -6.24
N GLY A 152 5.15 18.82 -6.39
CA GLY A 152 4.79 20.25 -6.32
C GLY A 152 4.47 20.80 -7.70
N TRP A 153 3.21 21.16 -7.92
CA TRP A 153 2.70 21.71 -9.16
C TRP A 153 2.59 23.23 -9.05
N ILE A 154 3.20 23.93 -10.01
CA ILE A 154 3.10 25.38 -10.14
C ILE A 154 2.19 25.68 -11.33
N ARG A 155 1.34 26.71 -11.21
CA ARG A 155 0.51 27.12 -12.35
C ARG A 155 1.41 27.56 -13.50
N LEU A 156 1.14 27.06 -14.71
CA LEU A 156 1.94 27.39 -15.89
C LEU A 156 2.04 28.91 -16.13
N ARG A 157 0.98 29.67 -15.82
CA ARG A 157 0.95 31.14 -15.91
C ARG A 157 1.99 31.84 -15.01
N ASP A 158 2.40 31.18 -13.93
CA ASP A 158 3.35 31.74 -12.96
C ASP A 158 4.82 31.42 -13.38
N MET A 159 5.01 30.57 -14.41
CA MET A 159 6.32 30.14 -14.94
C MET A 159 7.19 31.25 -15.54
N PRO A 160 6.66 32.26 -16.26
CA PRO A 160 7.47 33.37 -16.76
C PRO A 160 8.20 34.12 -15.64
N TYR A 161 7.55 34.32 -14.48
CA TYR A 161 8.14 35.00 -13.33
C TYR A 161 9.30 34.20 -12.70
N LEU A 162 9.24 32.87 -12.76
CA LEU A 162 10.34 31.98 -12.32
C LEU A 162 11.56 32.03 -13.24
N LEU A 163 11.34 32.15 -14.55
CA LEU A 163 12.41 32.17 -15.55
C LEU A 163 13.07 33.54 -15.68
N VAL A 164 12.29 34.61 -15.59
CA VAL A 164 12.77 36.00 -15.77
C VAL A 164 13.81 36.38 -14.70
N ASN A 165 13.65 35.93 -13.45
CA ASN A 165 14.64 36.17 -12.40
C ASN A 165 15.90 35.30 -12.53
N ARG A 166 15.85 34.19 -13.28
CA ARG A 166 17.04 33.34 -13.54
C ARG A 166 17.87 33.85 -14.72
N THR A 167 17.24 34.45 -15.72
CA THR A 167 17.94 34.94 -16.91
C THR A 167 18.68 36.25 -16.66
N TYR A 168 18.29 37.04 -15.65
CA TYR A 168 19.06 38.23 -15.27
C TYR A 168 20.29 37.90 -14.40
N ARG A 169 20.25 36.83 -13.59
CA ARG A 169 21.41 36.35 -12.82
C ARG A 169 22.27 35.39 -13.64
N ARG A 170 22.62 35.78 -14.86
CA ARG A 170 23.58 35.03 -15.68
C ARG A 170 24.67 35.93 -16.21
N GLU A 171 25.40 36.56 -15.30
CA GLU A 171 26.82 36.89 -15.51
C GLU A 171 27.49 36.98 -14.14
N SER A 172 28.13 35.89 -13.71
CA SER A 172 29.30 35.89 -12.81
C SER A 172 29.65 34.46 -12.37
N ALA A 173 30.72 33.96 -13.00
CA ALA A 173 31.72 33.00 -12.53
C ALA A 173 31.32 31.58 -12.07
N LYS A 174 32.05 30.60 -12.63
CA LYS A 174 31.95 29.15 -12.45
C LYS A 174 32.24 28.72 -11.01
N THR A 175 31.32 27.97 -10.38
CA THR A 175 31.65 27.02 -9.30
C THR A 175 30.69 25.83 -9.34
N PRO A 176 31.16 24.58 -9.13
CA PRO A 176 30.34 23.38 -9.36
C PRO A 176 29.23 23.20 -8.32
N TRP A 177 28.09 22.71 -8.80
CA TRP A 177 26.78 22.61 -8.16
C TRP A 177 26.68 21.70 -6.92
N TRP A 178 27.62 20.77 -6.71
CA TRP A 178 27.49 19.74 -5.68
C TRP A 178 28.01 20.15 -4.30
N ARG A 179 28.72 21.29 -4.17
CA ARG A 179 29.21 21.79 -2.85
C ARG A 179 28.20 22.58 -2.02
N LYS A 180 26.96 22.78 -2.50
CA LYS A 180 25.91 23.51 -1.78
C LYS A 180 24.77 22.63 -1.24
N LEU A 181 24.89 21.31 -1.34
CA LEU A 181 23.86 20.36 -0.88
C LEU A 181 23.88 20.08 0.63
N THR A 182 24.69 20.79 1.42
CA THR A 182 24.72 20.63 2.88
C THR A 182 24.42 21.95 3.59
N GLN A 183 23.18 22.44 3.48
CA GLN A 183 22.55 23.18 4.58
C GLN A 183 21.06 22.81 4.66
N PRO A 184 20.50 22.61 5.87
CA PRO A 184 19.21 21.96 6.06
C PRO A 184 18.07 22.87 5.62
N PHE A 185 17.23 22.33 4.74
CA PHE A 185 15.89 22.82 4.42
C PHE A 185 15.09 22.99 5.72
N ARG A 186 14.59 24.18 6.01
CA ARG A 186 13.72 24.42 7.18
C ARG A 186 12.33 24.81 6.71
N MET A 187 11.48 23.81 6.52
CA MET A 187 10.03 23.99 6.34
C MET A 187 9.41 24.40 7.68
N LYS A 188 8.75 25.55 7.73
CA LYS A 188 7.83 25.90 8.82
C LYS A 188 6.40 25.71 8.31
N GLN A 189 5.77 24.62 8.72
CA GLN A 189 4.32 24.46 8.61
C GLN A 189 3.68 25.18 9.79
N ARG A 190 2.90 26.24 9.51
CA ARG A 190 2.00 26.85 10.50
C ARG A 190 0.62 26.22 10.30
N PHE A 191 0.19 25.42 11.26
CA PHE A 191 -1.22 25.06 11.43
C PHE A 191 -1.86 26.14 12.32
N HIS A 192 -3.01 26.66 11.88
CA HIS A 192 -3.89 27.52 12.68
C HIS A 192 -4.96 26.66 13.36
#